data_AF-B6H0K2-F1
#
_entry.id   AF-B6H0K2-F1
#
_cell.length_a   1.000
_cell.length_b   1.000
_cell.length_c   1.000
_cell.angle_alpha   90.00
_cell.angle_beta   90.00
_cell.angle_gamma   90.00
#
_symmetry.space_group_name_H-M   'P 1'
#
loop_
_entity.id
_entity.type
_entity.pdbx_description
1 polymer ?
#
loop_
_entity_poly.entity_id
_entity_poly.type
_entity_poly.pdbx_seq_one_letter_code
_entity_poly.pdbx_strand_id
1 'polypeptide(L)'
;MCDVSDQIKSHVRRRQQTPGQHERKKYSDLNSTHFVSPMDPTDHPLFIAQETLCFYPISTIYNSCPRYLFYALLLATCVTRWTGWVMNVFLGTAAAYAGTAAIQAFIMVSSHQPSQDPGPVAIPYLPANSSLRNDFPSLVTEADHVMISPASLELDSDAVLAIVITGYLVFLPLQCWSRILTHDRARNLLFYLWHALMLAGSICALVYAARTPKTPPQYMFCFPDLAPFNDTSNDGWQASWRTSTWNNSVWDTFSNISLWNQLGDICFNPCFNSTQILRKPDSLHSATSEGDFGVATSHSFWKKVLYSHRYIYSLIILCLILNCLLLTYRFLPYRSRIPSAQIVVIWKERKTIWKSFKDEVCGATRLVSSPGDNGEEAGPTNEKTPVWRRMRHLLSRRFLGSFLHVLVDAAILFGILFSMIVSPFTIVAFVVWIEIQISNDGPSEETPSQVGQWAYPTSLALLVISAAILKLKYRLASSVELEREISALKQHLGDLEKMKEARSGSGSAHQTSK
;
A
#
# COMPACT_ATOMS: atom_id res chain seq x y z
N MET A 1 -4.09 14.81 27.68
CA MET A 1 -4.96 15.94 27.28
C MET A 1 -5.75 15.55 26.06
N CYS A 2 -6.84 14.84 26.28
CA CYS A 2 -7.99 14.69 25.39
C CYS A 2 -9.12 14.29 26.33
N ASP A 3 -9.71 15.29 26.98
CA ASP A 3 -10.91 15.15 27.79
C ASP A 3 -11.98 16.03 27.15
N VAL A 4 -12.76 15.41 26.28
CA VAL A 4 -13.97 15.99 25.67
C VAL A 4 -15.02 14.89 25.73
N SER A 5 -15.44 14.54 26.95
CA SER A 5 -16.37 13.44 27.21
C SER A 5 -17.81 13.89 27.54
N ASP A 6 -18.10 15.19 27.62
CA ASP A 6 -19.37 15.65 28.23
C ASP A 6 -20.33 16.47 27.35
N GLN A 7 -20.09 16.63 26.04
CA GLN A 7 -21.07 17.28 25.15
C GLN A 7 -21.83 16.37 24.17
N ILE A 8 -21.54 15.07 24.12
CA ILE A 8 -22.27 14.12 23.24
C ILE A 8 -23.40 13.38 23.98
N LYS A 9 -23.54 13.54 25.31
CA LYS A 9 -24.60 12.88 26.08
C LYS A 9 -25.99 13.52 25.95
N SER A 10 -26.13 14.73 25.41
CA SER A 10 -27.45 15.41 25.30
C SER A 10 -28.10 15.33 23.91
N HIS A 11 -27.37 14.88 22.88
CA HIS A 11 -27.93 14.62 21.53
C HIS A 11 -28.16 13.14 21.21
N VAL A 12 -27.67 12.23 22.05
CA VAL A 12 -27.90 10.78 21.92
C VAL A 12 -29.23 10.33 22.56
N ARG A 13 -29.91 11.19 23.32
CA ARG A 13 -31.16 10.82 24.04
C ARG A 13 -32.47 11.03 23.25
N ARG A 14 -32.41 11.42 21.97
CA ARG A 14 -33.61 11.59 21.11
C ARG A 14 -33.64 10.73 19.84
N ARG A 15 -32.72 9.78 19.66
CA ARG A 15 -32.75 8.78 18.56
C ARG A 15 -32.57 7.33 19.04
N GLN A 16 -33.08 7.02 20.24
CA GLN A 16 -33.43 5.65 20.61
C GLN A 16 -34.94 5.51 20.53
N GLN A 17 -35.45 5.49 19.30
CA GLN A 17 -36.71 4.84 19.00
C GLN A 17 -36.33 3.65 18.13
N THR A 18 -36.24 2.50 18.77
CA THR A 18 -35.86 1.19 18.24
C THR A 18 -36.71 0.85 17.02
N PRO A 19 -36.13 0.69 15.81
CA PRO A 19 -36.89 0.18 14.65
C PRO A 19 -37.22 -1.32 14.80
N GLY A 20 -36.40 -2.07 15.55
CA GLY A 20 -36.48 -3.54 15.63
C GLY A 20 -37.60 -4.15 16.49
N GLN A 21 -38.40 -3.36 17.20
CA GLN A 21 -39.50 -3.90 18.02
C GLN A 21 -40.83 -4.01 17.27
N HIS A 22 -41.03 -3.17 16.24
CA HIS A 22 -42.23 -3.24 15.40
C HIS A 22 -42.08 -4.32 14.30
N GLU A 23 -40.86 -4.57 13.83
CA GLU A 23 -40.56 -5.64 12.86
C GLU A 23 -40.52 -7.04 13.47
N ARG A 24 -40.00 -7.20 14.70
CA ARG A 24 -40.09 -8.49 15.44
C ARG A 24 -41.53 -8.91 15.72
N LYS A 25 -42.44 -7.96 15.88
CA LYS A 25 -43.87 -8.23 16.09
C LYS A 25 -44.52 -8.75 14.80
N LYS A 26 -44.18 -8.17 13.66
CA LYS A 26 -44.57 -8.65 12.33
C LYS A 26 -44.04 -10.07 12.07
N TYR A 27 -42.83 -10.39 12.52
CA TYR A 27 -42.22 -11.73 12.43
C TYR A 27 -42.85 -12.78 13.37
N SER A 28 -43.39 -12.38 14.52
CA SER A 28 -44.03 -13.30 15.47
C SER A 28 -45.44 -13.70 15.05
N ASP A 29 -46.14 -12.80 14.33
CA ASP A 29 -47.50 -13.05 13.84
C ASP A 29 -47.53 -13.91 12.56
N LEU A 30 -46.40 -14.07 11.85
CA LEU A 30 -46.26 -14.96 10.67
C LEU A 30 -46.08 -16.44 11.02
N ASN A 31 -45.90 -16.78 12.31
CA ASN A 31 -45.76 -18.17 12.77
C ASN A 31 -47.12 -18.88 12.92
N SER A 32 -48.22 -18.26 12.52
CA SER A 32 -49.55 -18.85 12.56
C SER A 32 -50.35 -18.45 11.34
N THR A 33 -50.56 -19.46 10.48
CA THR A 33 -51.53 -19.59 9.38
C THR A 33 -51.14 -19.11 7.98
N HIS A 34 -51.28 -20.07 7.05
CA HIS A 34 -51.18 -20.03 5.58
C HIS A 34 -49.76 -20.02 4.96
N PHE A 35 -49.12 -21.19 4.98
CA PHE A 35 -48.09 -21.57 4.00
C PHE A 35 -48.76 -22.35 2.86
N VAL A 36 -48.77 -21.76 1.67
CA VAL A 36 -49.31 -22.37 0.45
C VAL A 36 -48.35 -23.46 -0.05
N SER A 37 -48.91 -24.60 -0.43
CA SER A 37 -48.21 -25.75 -1.02
C SER A 37 -47.71 -25.44 -2.45
N PRO A 38 -46.77 -26.22 -2.99
CA PRO A 38 -46.05 -25.90 -4.22
C PRO A 38 -46.90 -26.17 -5.46
N MET A 39 -47.69 -25.17 -5.86
CA MET A 39 -48.23 -24.87 -7.19
C MET A 39 -49.44 -23.95 -6.95
N ASP A 40 -49.20 -22.65 -6.88
CA ASP A 40 -50.24 -21.65 -7.06
C ASP A 40 -49.83 -20.78 -8.25
N PRO A 41 -50.69 -20.57 -9.27
CA PRO A 41 -50.39 -19.73 -10.43
C PRO A 41 -50.59 -18.25 -10.07
N THR A 42 -49.97 -17.82 -8.99
CA THR A 42 -49.98 -16.42 -8.53
C THR A 42 -48.57 -15.86 -8.71
N ASP A 43 -48.35 -15.16 -9.83
CA ASP A 43 -47.37 -14.11 -10.20
C ASP A 43 -45.99 -13.94 -9.50
N HIS A 44 -45.60 -14.77 -8.52
CA HIS A 44 -44.41 -14.63 -7.70
C HIS A 44 -43.56 -15.92 -7.77
N PRO A 45 -42.26 -15.80 -8.10
CA PRO A 45 -41.37 -16.95 -8.20
C PRO A 45 -41.03 -17.54 -6.82
N LEU A 46 -40.69 -18.83 -6.75
CA LEU A 46 -40.29 -19.49 -5.48
C LEU A 46 -39.11 -18.82 -4.78
N PHE A 47 -38.17 -18.29 -5.57
CA PHE A 47 -37.04 -17.50 -5.11
C PHE A 47 -36.61 -16.57 -6.22
N ILE A 48 -35.79 -15.59 -5.88
CA ILE A 48 -35.19 -14.65 -6.83
C ILE A 48 -33.67 -14.64 -6.67
N ALA A 49 -32.98 -14.24 -7.74
CA ALA A 49 -31.53 -14.10 -7.75
C ALA A 49 -31.14 -12.62 -7.77
N GLN A 50 -30.24 -12.23 -6.88
CA GLN A 50 -29.70 -10.88 -6.79
C GLN A 50 -28.18 -10.90 -6.85
N GLU A 51 -27.58 -9.95 -7.56
CA GLU A 51 -26.13 -9.77 -7.54
C GLU A 51 -25.67 -9.29 -6.16
N THR A 52 -24.69 -9.99 -5.61
CA THR A 52 -24.10 -9.70 -4.29
C THR A 52 -22.59 -9.55 -4.40
N LEU A 53 -22.02 -8.80 -3.47
CA LEU A 53 -20.60 -8.80 -3.17
C LEU A 53 -20.37 -9.62 -1.91
N CYS A 54 -19.44 -10.57 -1.93
CA CYS A 54 -19.02 -11.27 -0.72
C CYS A 54 -17.59 -10.87 -0.39
N PHE A 55 -17.37 -10.40 0.84
CA PHE A 55 -16.11 -9.79 1.21
C PHE A 55 -15.77 -10.02 2.69
N TYR A 56 -14.48 -10.05 2.97
CA TYR A 56 -13.94 -9.90 4.30
C TYR A 56 -13.74 -8.41 4.59
N PRO A 57 -14.32 -7.88 5.68
CA PRO A 57 -14.22 -6.48 6.04
C PRO A 57 -12.79 -6.08 6.41
N ILE A 58 -12.51 -4.78 6.34
CA ILE A 58 -11.19 -4.24 6.67
C ILE A 58 -10.86 -4.55 8.13
N SER A 59 -9.69 -5.16 8.33
CA SER A 59 -9.15 -5.44 9.65
C SER A 59 -9.01 -4.19 10.50
N THR A 60 -9.33 -4.32 11.78
CA THR A 60 -9.17 -3.24 12.77
C THR A 60 -7.78 -2.60 12.78
N ILE A 61 -6.72 -3.37 12.49
CA ILE A 61 -5.34 -2.88 12.41
C ILE A 61 -5.04 -2.04 11.15
N TYR A 62 -5.81 -2.24 10.08
CA TYR A 62 -5.71 -1.51 8.82
C TYR A 62 -6.85 -0.50 8.64
N ASN A 63 -7.63 -0.28 9.69
CA ASN A 63 -8.71 0.70 9.70
C ASN A 63 -8.16 2.14 9.58
N SER A 64 -9.07 3.08 9.33
CA SER A 64 -8.81 4.50 9.13
C SER A 64 -7.93 5.12 10.21
N CYS A 65 -8.17 4.83 11.50
CA CYS A 65 -7.40 5.43 12.60
C CYS A 65 -5.91 5.01 12.57
N PRO A 66 -5.55 3.72 12.56
CA PRO A 66 -4.17 3.29 12.34
C PRO A 66 -3.51 3.86 11.08
N ARG A 67 -4.23 3.90 9.94
CA ARG A 67 -3.70 4.46 8.68
C ARG A 67 -3.39 5.95 8.79
N TYR A 68 -4.31 6.74 9.35
CA TYR A 68 -4.08 8.17 9.56
C TYR A 68 -2.95 8.43 10.55
N LEU A 69 -2.85 7.61 11.61
CA LEU A 69 -1.72 7.68 12.54
C LEU A 69 -0.40 7.34 11.82
N PHE A 70 -0.39 6.35 10.93
CA PHE A 70 0.77 6.04 10.09
C PHE A 70 1.17 7.22 9.19
N TYR A 71 0.22 7.84 8.48
CA TYR A 71 0.53 9.03 7.66
C TYR A 71 1.03 10.20 8.51
N ALA A 72 0.44 10.42 9.69
CA ALA A 72 0.88 11.45 10.62
C ALA A 72 2.30 11.18 11.14
N LEU A 73 2.65 9.93 11.43
CA LEU A 73 4.02 9.54 11.83
C LEU A 73 5.03 9.76 10.70
N LEU A 74 4.67 9.46 9.46
CA LEU A 74 5.52 9.74 8.29
C LEU A 74 5.72 11.26 8.11
N LEU A 75 4.66 12.05 8.24
CA LEU A 75 4.75 13.51 8.21
C LEU A 75 5.61 14.04 9.37
N ALA A 76 5.41 13.54 10.58
CA ALA A 76 6.19 13.91 11.76
C ALA A 76 7.66 13.56 11.58
N THR A 77 7.98 12.43 10.96
CA THR A 77 9.36 12.03 10.61
C THR A 77 10.00 13.08 9.69
N CYS A 78 9.27 13.57 8.69
CA CYS A 78 9.74 14.62 7.78
C CYS A 78 9.96 15.97 8.49
N VAL A 79 9.05 16.37 9.39
CA VAL A 79 9.11 17.66 10.11
C VAL A 79 10.20 17.66 11.19
N THR A 80 10.30 16.58 11.97
CA THR A 80 11.25 16.42 13.09
C THR A 80 12.65 16.00 12.66
N ARG A 81 12.99 16.16 11.38
CA ARG A 81 14.28 15.75 10.80
C ARG A 81 15.53 16.31 11.51
N TRP A 82 15.38 17.43 12.21
CA TRP A 82 16.45 18.12 12.93
C TRP A 82 16.69 17.55 14.33
N THR A 83 15.68 16.89 14.92
CA THR A 83 15.74 16.28 16.24
C THR A 83 15.96 14.78 16.10
N GLY A 84 17.23 14.40 16.03
CA GLY A 84 17.65 13.06 15.59
C GLY A 84 17.08 11.88 16.39
N TRP A 85 16.85 12.02 17.70
CA TRP A 85 16.27 10.93 18.51
C TRP A 85 14.78 10.73 18.23
N VAL A 86 14.00 11.82 18.21
CA VAL A 86 12.55 11.81 17.96
C VAL A 86 12.23 11.21 16.59
N MET A 87 13.00 11.58 15.57
CA MET A 87 12.86 11.04 14.22
C MET A 87 13.04 9.51 14.19
N ASN A 88 13.99 8.95 14.93
CA ASN A 88 14.20 7.49 14.95
C ASN A 88 13.00 6.75 15.57
N VAL A 89 12.32 7.36 16.56
CA VAL A 89 11.13 6.76 17.18
C VAL A 89 9.98 6.74 16.18
N PHE A 90 9.65 7.89 15.59
CA PHE A 90 8.55 7.98 14.62
C PHE A 90 8.80 7.12 13.38
N LEU A 91 10.02 7.17 12.83
CA LEU A 91 10.39 6.34 11.70
C LEU A 91 10.36 4.86 12.07
N GLY A 92 10.85 4.47 13.25
CA GLY A 92 10.83 3.09 13.72
C GLY A 92 9.41 2.53 13.89
N THR A 93 8.49 3.33 14.44
CA THR A 93 7.08 2.93 14.60
C THR A 93 6.37 2.84 13.25
N ALA A 94 6.50 3.86 12.40
CA ALA A 94 5.94 3.83 11.04
C ALA A 94 6.54 2.66 10.24
N ALA A 95 7.83 2.38 10.47
CA ALA A 95 8.52 1.29 9.85
C ALA A 95 7.94 -0.07 10.28
N ALA A 96 7.83 -0.34 11.56
CA ALA A 96 7.30 -1.61 12.04
C ALA A 96 5.87 -1.88 11.48
N TYR A 97 5.02 -0.85 11.46
CA TYR A 97 3.67 -0.94 10.90
C TYR A 97 3.65 -1.23 9.39
N ALA A 98 4.44 -0.52 8.59
CA ALA A 98 4.48 -0.77 7.16
C ALA A 98 5.21 -2.09 6.80
N GLY A 99 6.15 -2.53 7.64
CA GLY A 99 6.76 -3.85 7.54
C GLY A 99 5.77 -4.99 7.84
N THR A 100 4.85 -4.82 8.79
CA THR A 100 3.76 -5.78 9.01
C THR A 100 2.82 -5.87 7.82
N ALA A 101 2.46 -4.73 7.22
CA ALA A 101 1.65 -4.69 6.00
C ALA A 101 2.36 -5.37 4.81
N ALA A 102 3.69 -5.21 4.69
CA ALA A 102 4.46 -5.92 3.67
C ALA A 102 4.41 -7.44 3.83
N ILE A 103 4.48 -7.95 5.06
CA ILE A 103 4.34 -9.37 5.34
C ILE A 103 2.91 -9.85 5.05
N GLN A 104 1.89 -9.06 5.37
CA GLN A 104 0.50 -9.34 4.99
C GLN A 104 0.37 -9.48 3.47
N ALA A 105 0.99 -8.59 2.69
CA ALA A 105 1.01 -8.69 1.23
C ALA A 105 1.66 -9.98 0.72
N PHE A 106 2.72 -10.47 1.38
CA PHE A 106 3.33 -11.77 1.06
C PHE A 106 2.37 -12.94 1.30
N ILE A 107 1.65 -12.92 2.41
CA ILE A 107 0.70 -13.96 2.73
C ILE A 107 -0.44 -13.93 1.70
N MET A 108 -1.06 -12.78 1.47
CA MET A 108 -2.18 -12.63 0.52
C MET A 108 -1.86 -13.11 -0.90
N VAL A 109 -0.66 -12.80 -1.42
CA VAL A 109 -0.27 -13.27 -2.77
C VAL A 109 0.00 -14.77 -2.81
N SER A 110 0.50 -15.34 -1.71
CA SER A 110 0.78 -16.78 -1.60
C SER A 110 -0.47 -17.63 -1.37
N SER A 111 -1.46 -17.08 -0.67
CA SER A 111 -2.68 -17.78 -0.26
C SER A 111 -3.87 -17.47 -1.16
N HIS A 112 -3.63 -17.30 -2.46
CA HIS A 112 -4.69 -16.98 -3.41
C HIS A 112 -5.72 -18.11 -3.44
N GLN A 113 -7.01 -17.76 -3.28
CA GLN A 113 -8.10 -18.75 -3.34
C GLN A 113 -8.15 -19.37 -4.73
N PRO A 114 -8.11 -20.71 -4.85
CA PRO A 114 -8.35 -21.36 -6.13
C PRO A 114 -9.80 -21.11 -6.54
N SER A 115 -10.01 -20.67 -7.79
CA SER A 115 -11.34 -20.52 -8.35
C SER A 115 -12.07 -21.87 -8.32
N GLN A 116 -13.27 -21.90 -7.74
CA GLN A 116 -14.13 -23.08 -7.79
C GLN A 116 -14.72 -23.23 -9.20
N ASP A 117 -14.88 -24.48 -9.64
CA ASP A 117 -15.49 -24.76 -10.95
C ASP A 117 -16.89 -24.14 -11.03
N PRO A 118 -17.18 -23.35 -12.09
CA PRO A 118 -18.44 -22.66 -12.23
C PRO A 118 -19.57 -23.67 -12.47
N GLY A 119 -20.67 -23.55 -11.72
CA GLY A 119 -21.85 -24.40 -11.85
C GLY A 119 -23.09 -23.60 -12.27
N PRO A 120 -23.89 -24.09 -13.22
CA PRO A 120 -25.12 -23.43 -13.63
C PRO A 120 -26.22 -23.61 -12.57
N VAL A 121 -27.02 -22.57 -12.36
CA VAL A 121 -28.26 -22.59 -11.58
C VAL A 121 -29.37 -21.99 -12.41
N ALA A 122 -30.46 -22.74 -12.58
CA ALA A 122 -31.65 -22.27 -13.27
C ALA A 122 -32.42 -21.32 -12.35
N ILE A 123 -32.75 -20.14 -12.84
CA ILE A 123 -33.47 -19.09 -12.10
C ILE A 123 -34.82 -18.79 -12.75
N PRO A 124 -35.84 -18.39 -11.96
CA PRO A 124 -37.11 -17.95 -12.51
C PRO A 124 -36.92 -16.72 -13.41
N TYR A 125 -37.46 -16.79 -14.63
CA TYR A 125 -37.36 -15.68 -15.58
C TYR A 125 -38.18 -14.47 -15.11
N LEU A 126 -37.52 -13.33 -14.96
CA LEU A 126 -38.16 -12.06 -14.58
C LEU A 126 -37.95 -11.00 -15.67
N PRO A 127 -39.02 -10.31 -16.13
CA PRO A 127 -38.88 -9.22 -17.08
C PRO A 127 -38.23 -7.99 -16.43
N ALA A 128 -37.54 -7.16 -17.22
CA ALA A 128 -36.84 -5.96 -16.74
C ALA A 128 -37.74 -4.94 -15.99
N ASN A 129 -39.05 -4.96 -16.27
CA ASN A 129 -40.05 -4.08 -15.66
C ASN A 129 -40.74 -4.69 -14.42
N SER A 130 -40.16 -5.72 -13.81
CA SER A 130 -40.72 -6.35 -12.61
C SER A 130 -40.85 -5.36 -11.44
N SER A 131 -41.99 -5.40 -10.74
CA SER A 131 -42.23 -4.58 -9.53
C SER A 131 -41.28 -4.93 -8.39
N LEU A 132 -40.71 -6.15 -8.39
CA LEU A 132 -39.72 -6.62 -7.41
C LEU A 132 -38.44 -5.78 -7.43
N ARG A 133 -38.16 -5.05 -8.51
CA ARG A 133 -36.96 -4.21 -8.59
C ARG A 133 -36.97 -3.04 -7.59
N ASN A 134 -38.14 -2.64 -7.11
CA ASN A 134 -38.25 -1.59 -6.08
C ASN A 134 -37.71 -2.07 -4.72
N ASP A 135 -37.90 -3.36 -4.42
CA ASP A 135 -37.46 -3.96 -3.16
C ASP A 135 -36.09 -4.64 -3.30
N PHE A 136 -35.73 -5.07 -4.51
CA PHE A 136 -34.47 -5.75 -4.86
C PHE A 136 -33.74 -4.96 -5.97
N PRO A 137 -32.87 -4.00 -5.61
CA PRO A 137 -32.27 -3.10 -6.60
C PRO A 137 -31.33 -3.83 -7.58
N SER A 138 -30.56 -4.81 -7.09
CA SER A 138 -29.58 -5.57 -7.89
C SER A 138 -30.13 -6.89 -8.47
N LEU A 139 -31.44 -6.96 -8.70
CA LEU A 139 -32.14 -8.16 -9.17
C LEU A 139 -31.66 -8.59 -10.57
N VAL A 140 -31.43 -9.90 -10.75
CA VAL A 140 -31.11 -10.47 -12.05
C VAL A 140 -32.39 -10.58 -12.88
N THR A 141 -32.43 -9.88 -14.02
CA THR A 141 -33.57 -9.88 -14.96
C THR A 141 -33.15 -10.38 -16.33
N GLU A 142 -34.12 -10.83 -17.13
CA GLU A 142 -33.93 -11.29 -18.52
C GLU A 142 -32.99 -12.50 -18.69
N ALA A 143 -32.76 -13.26 -17.62
CA ALA A 143 -31.95 -14.48 -17.63
C ALA A 143 -32.74 -15.66 -17.03
N ASP A 144 -32.50 -16.85 -17.57
CA ASP A 144 -33.07 -18.13 -17.13
C ASP A 144 -32.04 -19.01 -16.37
N HIS A 145 -30.76 -18.64 -16.43
CA HIS A 145 -29.70 -19.30 -15.69
C HIS A 145 -28.59 -18.31 -15.28
N VAL A 146 -27.93 -18.62 -14.17
CA VAL A 146 -26.73 -17.92 -13.70
C VAL A 146 -25.61 -18.91 -13.43
N MET A 147 -24.37 -18.47 -13.68
CA MET A 147 -23.17 -19.27 -13.39
C MET A 147 -22.63 -18.87 -12.03
N ILE A 148 -22.66 -19.81 -11.07
CA ILE A 148 -22.14 -19.59 -9.73
C ILE A 148 -20.72 -20.13 -9.65
N SER A 149 -19.78 -19.27 -9.27
CA SER A 149 -18.43 -19.65 -8.86
C SER A 149 -18.12 -18.91 -7.56
N PRO A 150 -18.25 -19.56 -6.39
CA PRO A 150 -18.05 -18.92 -5.11
C PRO A 150 -16.66 -18.32 -4.99
N ALA A 151 -16.62 -17.04 -4.65
CA ALA A 151 -15.41 -16.31 -4.34
C ALA A 151 -15.70 -15.25 -3.26
N SER A 152 -14.64 -14.84 -2.57
CA SER A 152 -14.68 -13.76 -1.59
C SER A 152 -13.62 -12.71 -1.92
N LEU A 153 -13.95 -11.45 -1.72
CA LEU A 153 -13.02 -10.32 -1.80
C LEU A 153 -12.37 -10.07 -0.42
N GLU A 154 -11.11 -9.66 -0.40
CA GLU A 154 -10.42 -9.24 0.83
C GLU A 154 -10.19 -7.73 0.79
N LEU A 155 -10.93 -6.97 1.61
CA LEU A 155 -10.84 -5.50 1.63
C LEU A 155 -9.55 -5.01 2.29
N ASP A 156 -8.84 -5.87 3.04
CA ASP A 156 -7.49 -5.55 3.52
C ASP A 156 -6.49 -5.27 2.39
N SER A 157 -6.74 -5.79 1.18
CA SER A 157 -5.89 -5.59 0.01
C SER A 157 -5.55 -4.12 -0.23
N ASP A 158 -6.58 -3.26 -0.25
CA ASP A 158 -6.43 -1.87 -0.65
C ASP A 158 -5.82 -1.04 0.47
N ALA A 159 -6.16 -1.36 1.73
CA ALA A 159 -5.54 -0.77 2.90
C ALA A 159 -4.05 -1.15 3.01
N VAL A 160 -3.69 -2.41 2.77
CA VAL A 160 -2.30 -2.87 2.75
C VAL A 160 -1.54 -2.19 1.61
N LEU A 161 -2.11 -2.14 0.40
CA LEU A 161 -1.55 -1.45 -0.75
C LEU A 161 -1.22 0.02 -0.45
N ALA A 162 -2.15 0.73 0.22
CA ALA A 162 -1.95 2.11 0.66
C ALA A 162 -0.72 2.24 1.55
N ILE A 163 -0.56 1.35 2.53
CA ILE A 163 0.53 1.38 3.51
C ILE A 163 1.87 1.04 2.84
N VAL A 164 1.94 -0.05 2.08
CA VAL A 164 3.21 -0.49 1.48
C VAL A 164 3.74 0.49 0.43
N ILE A 165 2.87 0.99 -0.46
CA ILE A 165 3.29 1.95 -1.47
C ILE A 165 3.65 3.29 -0.82
N THR A 166 2.87 3.79 0.14
CA THR A 166 3.20 5.05 0.82
C THR A 166 4.52 4.95 1.58
N GLY A 167 4.74 3.86 2.33
CA GLY A 167 6.00 3.62 3.02
C GLY A 167 7.20 3.50 2.07
N TYR A 168 6.99 2.96 0.87
CA TYR A 168 8.01 2.91 -0.18
C TYR A 168 8.26 4.28 -0.83
N LEU A 169 7.22 5.07 -1.12
CA LEU A 169 7.36 6.39 -1.72
C LEU A 169 8.05 7.38 -0.78
N VAL A 170 7.80 7.30 0.53
CA VAL A 170 8.47 8.14 1.54
C VAL A 170 9.96 7.80 1.70
N PHE A 171 10.38 6.63 1.25
CA PHE A 171 11.79 6.23 1.34
C PHE A 171 12.72 7.17 0.56
N LEU A 172 12.33 7.58 -0.65
CA LEU A 172 13.12 8.46 -1.52
C LEU A 172 13.45 9.84 -0.90
N PRO A 173 12.47 10.59 -0.35
CA PRO A 173 12.76 11.83 0.36
C PRO A 173 13.55 11.57 1.65
N LEU A 174 13.28 10.49 2.39
CA LEU A 174 14.07 10.17 3.59
C LEU A 174 15.54 9.91 3.29
N GLN A 175 15.84 9.20 2.19
CA GLN A 175 17.20 8.95 1.73
C GLN A 175 17.93 10.23 1.32
N CYS A 176 17.24 11.14 0.65
CA CYS A 176 17.84 12.37 0.14
C CYS A 176 17.95 13.47 1.20
N TRP A 177 17.02 13.53 2.15
CA TRP A 177 16.91 14.66 3.11
C TRP A 177 17.59 14.40 4.44
N SER A 178 17.84 13.14 4.82
CA SER A 178 18.38 12.84 6.15
C SER A 178 19.90 12.80 6.19
N ARG A 179 20.48 13.84 6.80
CA ARG A 179 21.92 13.94 7.11
C ARG A 179 22.37 13.00 8.25
N ILE A 180 21.43 12.61 9.12
CA ILE A 180 21.69 11.78 10.32
C ILE A 180 21.74 10.29 9.98
N LEU A 181 21.00 9.84 8.96
CA LEU A 181 20.81 8.42 8.69
C LEU A 181 21.93 7.78 7.87
N THR A 182 22.85 8.59 7.34
CA THR A 182 23.88 8.14 6.41
C THR A 182 25.23 7.81 7.04
N HIS A 183 25.40 8.06 8.34
CA HIS A 183 26.74 8.04 8.93
C HIS A 183 27.22 6.66 9.39
N ASP A 184 26.29 5.80 9.81
CA ASP A 184 26.60 4.49 10.39
C ASP A 184 26.31 3.36 9.39
N ARG A 185 27.25 2.43 9.19
CA ARG A 185 27.04 1.25 8.33
C ARG A 185 25.86 0.37 8.77
N ALA A 186 25.64 0.25 10.08
CA ALA A 186 24.50 -0.48 10.63
C ALA A 186 23.15 0.18 10.29
N ARG A 187 23.09 1.52 10.30
CA ARG A 187 21.89 2.26 9.87
C ARG A 187 21.67 2.07 8.36
N ASN A 188 22.73 2.14 7.55
CA ASN A 188 22.64 1.87 6.12
C ASN A 188 22.09 0.47 5.82
N LEU A 189 22.49 -0.55 6.59
CA LEU A 189 21.94 -1.90 6.47
C LEU A 189 20.44 -1.94 6.79
N LEU A 190 20.00 -1.26 7.86
CA LEU A 190 18.57 -1.16 8.20
C LEU A 190 17.76 -0.49 7.09
N PHE A 191 18.27 0.59 6.49
CA PHE A 191 17.61 1.22 5.34
C PHE A 191 17.53 0.29 4.13
N TYR A 192 18.54 -0.54 3.90
CA TYR A 192 18.52 -1.51 2.83
C TYR A 192 17.49 -2.61 3.07
N LEU A 193 17.45 -3.17 4.29
CA LEU A 193 16.46 -4.16 4.67
C LEU A 193 15.04 -3.61 4.57
N TRP A 194 14.84 -2.38 5.06
CA TRP A 194 13.60 -1.62 4.91
C TRP A 194 13.19 -1.50 3.44
N HIS A 195 14.10 -1.04 2.58
CA HIS A 195 13.86 -0.90 1.16
C HIS A 195 13.45 -2.21 0.51
N ALA A 196 14.21 -3.28 0.76
CA ALA A 196 13.95 -4.60 0.19
C ALA A 196 12.59 -5.13 0.63
N LEU A 197 12.27 -4.98 1.92
CA LEU A 197 10.98 -5.39 2.49
C LEU A 197 9.81 -4.62 1.85
N MET A 198 9.92 -3.30 1.77
CA MET A 198 8.86 -2.45 1.20
C MET A 198 8.70 -2.62 -0.31
N LEU A 199 9.81 -2.82 -1.04
CA LEU A 199 9.78 -3.11 -2.48
C LEU A 199 9.09 -4.44 -2.75
N ALA A 200 9.51 -5.50 -2.05
CA ALA A 200 8.88 -6.80 -2.17
C ALA A 200 7.40 -6.73 -1.79
N GLY A 201 7.07 -6.09 -0.66
CA GLY A 201 5.68 -5.90 -0.22
C GLY A 201 4.83 -5.15 -1.24
N SER A 202 5.37 -4.09 -1.85
CA SER A 202 4.69 -3.31 -2.90
C SER A 202 4.45 -4.14 -4.16
N ILE A 203 5.43 -4.96 -4.60
CA ILE A 203 5.27 -5.86 -5.74
C ILE A 203 4.17 -6.88 -5.43
N CYS A 204 4.18 -7.50 -4.25
CA CYS A 204 3.17 -8.49 -3.87
C CYS A 204 1.77 -7.88 -3.78
N ALA A 205 1.63 -6.69 -3.20
CA ALA A 205 0.36 -5.97 -3.14
C ALA A 205 -0.15 -5.59 -4.53
N LEU A 206 0.71 -5.09 -5.42
CA LEU A 206 0.34 -4.76 -6.80
C LEU A 206 -0.05 -5.99 -7.62
N VAL A 207 0.67 -7.11 -7.46
CA VAL A 207 0.34 -8.38 -8.11
C VAL A 207 -1.00 -8.90 -7.61
N TYR A 208 -1.27 -8.81 -6.31
CA TYR A 208 -2.56 -9.18 -5.74
C TYR A 208 -3.69 -8.28 -6.27
N ALA A 209 -3.54 -6.95 -6.21
CA ALA A 209 -4.51 -5.99 -6.72
C ALA A 209 -4.82 -6.18 -8.23
N ALA A 210 -3.81 -6.53 -9.03
CA ALA A 210 -3.99 -6.83 -10.46
C ALA A 210 -4.79 -8.13 -10.72
N ARG A 211 -4.89 -9.03 -9.74
CA ARG A 211 -5.68 -10.26 -9.81
C ARG A 211 -7.11 -10.08 -9.28
N THR A 212 -7.35 -9.10 -8.41
CA THR A 212 -8.65 -8.75 -7.83
C THR A 212 -9.78 -8.52 -8.85
N PRO A 213 -9.61 -7.90 -10.03
CA PRO A 213 -10.70 -7.71 -11.00
C PRO A 213 -11.19 -8.98 -11.71
N LYS A 214 -10.75 -10.17 -11.27
CA LYS A 214 -11.14 -11.46 -11.85
C LYS A 214 -12.13 -12.25 -10.98
N THR A 215 -12.61 -11.71 -9.86
CA THR A 215 -13.67 -12.38 -9.11
C THR A 215 -14.95 -12.37 -9.96
N PRO A 216 -15.52 -13.55 -10.28
CA PRO A 216 -16.77 -13.62 -11.02
C PRO A 216 -17.90 -12.97 -10.21
N PRO A 217 -18.98 -12.50 -10.87
CA PRO A 217 -20.15 -11.99 -10.17
C PRO A 217 -20.66 -13.06 -9.19
N GLN A 218 -20.93 -12.64 -7.95
CA GLN A 218 -21.53 -13.50 -6.94
C GLN A 218 -23.03 -13.25 -6.90
N TYR A 219 -23.79 -14.26 -6.50
CA TYR A 219 -25.25 -14.19 -6.43
C TYR A 219 -25.73 -14.65 -5.07
N MET A 220 -26.75 -13.97 -4.56
CA MET A 220 -27.56 -14.41 -3.44
C MET A 220 -28.94 -14.82 -3.96
N PHE A 221 -29.53 -15.84 -3.35
CA PHE A 221 -30.89 -16.28 -3.67
C PHE A 221 -31.78 -15.97 -2.49
N CYS A 222 -32.90 -15.30 -2.70
CA CYS A 222 -33.76 -14.81 -1.62
C CYS A 222 -35.24 -15.13 -1.89
N PHE A 223 -36.05 -15.16 -0.84
CA PHE A 223 -37.50 -15.16 -0.99
C PHE A 223 -38.00 -13.82 -1.56
N PRO A 224 -38.95 -13.82 -2.51
CA PRO A 224 -39.44 -12.58 -3.14
C PRO A 224 -40.23 -11.67 -2.20
N ASP A 225 -40.84 -12.22 -1.15
CA ASP A 225 -41.76 -11.50 -0.27
C ASP A 225 -41.04 -10.81 0.91
N LEU A 226 -39.74 -11.09 1.08
CA LEU A 226 -38.94 -10.61 2.20
C LEU A 226 -37.66 -9.97 1.65
N ALA A 227 -37.57 -8.65 1.73
CA ALA A 227 -36.36 -7.93 1.36
C ALA A 227 -35.19 -8.36 2.28
N PRO A 228 -34.00 -8.64 1.72
CA PRO A 228 -32.82 -9.01 2.50
C PRO A 228 -32.36 -7.85 3.36
N PHE A 229 -31.59 -8.17 4.40
CA PHE A 229 -30.78 -7.17 5.07
C PHE A 229 -29.71 -6.62 4.11
N ASN A 230 -29.33 -5.36 4.29
CA ASN A 230 -28.30 -4.72 3.46
C ASN A 230 -26.93 -5.44 3.55
N ASP A 231 -26.65 -6.06 4.69
CA ASP A 231 -25.45 -6.82 5.01
C ASP A 231 -25.86 -8.04 5.86
N THR A 232 -25.39 -9.23 5.48
CA THR A 232 -25.52 -10.47 6.25
C THR A 232 -24.15 -11.11 6.48
N SER A 233 -23.88 -11.50 7.73
CA SER A 233 -22.67 -12.22 8.12
C SER A 233 -22.85 -13.72 8.01
N ASN A 234 -21.75 -14.43 7.72
CA ASN A 234 -21.74 -15.89 7.71
C ASN A 234 -21.72 -16.45 9.13
N ASP A 235 -22.79 -17.10 9.59
CA ASP A 235 -22.82 -17.78 10.89
C ASP A 235 -22.19 -19.19 10.85
N GLY A 236 -21.61 -19.57 9.70
CA GLY A 236 -20.89 -20.82 9.48
C GLY A 236 -21.51 -21.65 8.37
N TRP A 237 -20.68 -22.26 7.53
CA TRP A 237 -21.11 -23.13 6.44
C TRP A 237 -21.32 -24.58 6.88
N GLN A 238 -22.52 -25.12 6.67
CA GLN A 238 -22.78 -26.55 6.88
C GLN A 238 -22.65 -27.34 5.57
N ALA A 239 -21.91 -28.46 5.61
CA ALA A 239 -21.72 -29.31 4.43
C ALA A 239 -23.04 -29.88 3.88
N SER A 240 -24.07 -30.01 4.72
CA SER A 240 -25.43 -30.44 4.34
C SER A 240 -26.10 -29.48 3.35
N TRP A 241 -25.70 -28.21 3.30
CA TRP A 241 -26.24 -27.22 2.36
C TRP A 241 -25.74 -27.41 0.92
N ARG A 242 -24.68 -28.21 0.73
CA ARG A 242 -24.19 -28.61 -0.60
C ARG A 242 -24.59 -30.06 -0.86
N THR A 243 -25.69 -30.28 -1.57
CA THR A 243 -26.20 -31.64 -1.83
C THR A 243 -25.39 -32.35 -2.93
N SER A 244 -25.34 -31.77 -4.13
CA SER A 244 -24.66 -32.37 -5.28
C SER A 244 -24.18 -31.32 -6.30
N THR A 245 -25.13 -30.58 -6.88
CA THR A 245 -24.87 -29.44 -7.77
C THR A 245 -25.35 -28.16 -7.12
N TRP A 246 -24.85 -27.01 -7.58
CA TRP A 246 -25.37 -25.71 -7.14
C TRP A 246 -26.86 -25.57 -7.43
N ASN A 247 -27.32 -26.09 -8.57
CA ASN A 247 -28.73 -26.05 -8.94
C ASN A 247 -29.60 -26.80 -7.93
N ASN A 248 -29.24 -28.06 -7.63
CA ASN A 248 -30.00 -28.86 -6.67
C ASN A 248 -29.94 -28.23 -5.27
N SER A 249 -28.78 -27.71 -4.86
CA SER A 249 -28.63 -27.09 -3.53
C SER A 249 -29.55 -25.87 -3.35
N VAL A 250 -29.63 -24.98 -4.36
CA VAL A 250 -30.53 -23.81 -4.31
C VAL A 250 -31.99 -24.25 -4.32
N TRP A 251 -32.38 -25.10 -5.28
CA TRP A 251 -33.78 -25.55 -5.40
C TRP A 251 -34.25 -26.37 -4.19
N ASP A 252 -33.40 -27.23 -3.62
CA ASP A 252 -33.72 -28.00 -2.41
C ASP A 252 -33.89 -27.08 -1.20
N THR A 253 -33.10 -26.01 -1.10
CA THR A 253 -33.20 -25.02 0.00
C THR A 253 -34.55 -24.32 0.00
N PHE A 254 -35.02 -23.85 -1.17
CA PHE A 254 -36.29 -23.12 -1.25
C PHE A 254 -37.53 -24.02 -1.36
N SER A 255 -37.37 -25.28 -1.77
CA SER A 255 -38.49 -26.25 -1.83
C SER A 255 -38.71 -27.01 -0.51
N ASN A 256 -37.70 -27.12 0.34
CA ASN A 256 -37.78 -27.85 1.61
C ASN A 256 -37.72 -26.91 2.82
N ILE A 257 -38.87 -26.69 3.45
CA ILE A 257 -39.05 -25.83 4.64
C ILE A 257 -38.10 -26.22 5.79
N SER A 258 -37.81 -27.52 5.95
CA SER A 258 -36.92 -27.97 7.04
C SER A 258 -35.47 -27.53 6.84
N LEU A 259 -34.99 -27.50 5.59
CA LEU A 259 -33.64 -27.07 5.24
C LEU A 259 -33.53 -25.53 5.31
N TRP A 260 -34.57 -24.84 4.86
CA TRP A 260 -34.66 -23.38 5.01
C TRP A 260 -34.65 -22.93 6.46
N ASN A 261 -35.45 -23.57 7.33
CA ASN A 261 -35.45 -23.28 8.77
C ASN A 261 -34.09 -23.53 9.44
N GLN A 262 -33.26 -24.42 8.87
CA GLN A 262 -31.88 -24.65 9.34
C GLN A 262 -30.89 -23.59 8.85
N LEU A 263 -31.16 -22.94 7.71
CA LEU A 263 -30.35 -21.82 7.22
C LEU A 263 -30.42 -20.64 8.18
N GLY A 264 -31.61 -20.38 8.75
CA GLY A 264 -31.81 -19.32 9.74
C GLY A 264 -31.75 -17.90 9.17
N ASP A 265 -31.66 -17.77 7.85
CA ASP A 265 -31.58 -16.51 7.10
C ASP A 265 -32.59 -16.47 5.94
N ILE A 266 -32.89 -15.28 5.44
CA ILE A 266 -33.84 -15.01 4.35
C ILE A 266 -33.24 -15.40 3.00
N CYS A 267 -31.90 -15.35 2.89
CA CYS A 267 -31.18 -15.59 1.66
C CYS A 267 -30.13 -16.68 1.77
N PHE A 268 -30.01 -17.46 0.70
CA PHE A 268 -28.96 -18.45 0.51
C PHE A 268 -27.77 -17.83 -0.24
N ASN A 269 -26.60 -17.85 0.39
CA ASN A 269 -25.36 -17.23 -0.09
C ASN A 269 -24.29 -18.30 -0.43
N PRO A 270 -24.20 -18.75 -1.70
CA PRO A 270 -23.17 -19.70 -2.15
C PRO A 270 -21.73 -19.31 -1.81
N CYS A 271 -21.44 -18.00 -1.75
CA CYS A 271 -20.11 -17.49 -1.45
C CYS A 271 -19.64 -17.83 -0.03
N PHE A 272 -20.54 -18.16 0.91
CA PHE A 272 -20.19 -18.59 2.27
C PHE A 272 -19.48 -19.95 2.34
N ASN A 273 -19.47 -20.70 1.24
CA ASN A 273 -18.65 -21.89 1.07
C ASN A 273 -17.15 -21.58 0.78
N SER A 274 -16.78 -20.31 0.66
CA SER A 274 -15.38 -19.90 0.48
C SER A 274 -14.65 -19.76 1.83
N THR A 275 -13.34 -19.96 1.82
CA THR A 275 -12.49 -19.86 3.03
C THR A 275 -11.17 -19.17 2.71
N GLN A 276 -10.63 -18.41 3.66
CA GLN A 276 -9.40 -17.65 3.53
C GLN A 276 -8.45 -18.00 4.69
N ILE A 277 -7.14 -18.11 4.44
CA ILE A 277 -6.18 -18.60 5.46
C ILE A 277 -6.00 -17.64 6.65
N LEU A 278 -6.21 -16.33 6.42
CA LEU A 278 -6.00 -15.27 7.39
C LEU A 278 -7.27 -14.89 8.15
N ARG A 279 -8.42 -15.44 7.75
CA ARG A 279 -9.74 -15.07 8.24
C ARG A 279 -10.44 -16.30 8.77
N LYS A 280 -11.33 -16.09 9.72
CA LYS A 280 -12.27 -17.14 10.08
C LYS A 280 -13.44 -17.11 9.09
N PRO A 281 -14.10 -18.25 8.84
CA PRO A 281 -15.27 -18.28 7.96
C PRO A 281 -16.42 -17.37 8.44
N ASP A 282 -16.51 -17.13 9.74
CA ASP A 282 -17.60 -16.38 10.39
C ASP A 282 -17.54 -14.85 10.19
N SER A 283 -16.41 -14.33 9.70
CA SER A 283 -16.25 -12.90 9.38
C SER A 283 -16.47 -12.59 7.89
N LEU A 284 -17.02 -13.54 7.13
CA LEU A 284 -17.37 -13.30 5.74
C LEU A 284 -18.75 -12.64 5.69
N HIS A 285 -18.85 -11.52 4.96
CA HIS A 285 -20.08 -10.77 4.79
C HIS A 285 -20.56 -10.85 3.35
N SER A 286 -21.87 -10.81 3.15
CA SER A 286 -22.51 -10.59 1.86
C SER A 286 -23.35 -9.33 1.89
N ALA A 287 -23.12 -8.43 0.94
CA ALA A 287 -23.90 -7.21 0.78
C ALA A 287 -24.38 -7.07 -0.67
N THR A 288 -25.54 -6.45 -0.83
CA THR A 288 -26.11 -6.18 -2.15
C THR A 288 -25.22 -5.22 -2.96
N SER A 289 -25.06 -5.48 -4.26
CA SER A 289 -24.15 -4.74 -5.16
C SER A 289 -24.45 -3.23 -5.27
N GLU A 290 -25.66 -2.81 -4.91
CA GLU A 290 -26.16 -1.42 -5.01
C GLU A 290 -26.35 -0.71 -3.65
N GLY A 291 -25.98 -1.37 -2.53
CA GLY A 291 -26.01 -0.78 -1.18
C GLY A 291 -24.84 0.17 -0.88
N ASP A 292 -24.51 0.38 0.41
CA ASP A 292 -23.39 1.23 0.87
C ASP A 292 -22.02 0.84 0.25
N PHE A 293 -21.91 -0.37 -0.31
CA PHE A 293 -20.77 -0.90 -1.06
C PHE A 293 -20.95 -0.65 -2.58
N GLY A 294 -21.14 0.62 -2.94
CA GLY A 294 -21.30 1.02 -4.34
C GLY A 294 -20.00 0.89 -5.13
N VAL A 295 -19.67 -0.30 -5.60
CA VAL A 295 -18.55 -0.52 -6.55
C VAL A 295 -18.83 0.13 -7.92
N ALA A 296 -20.05 0.65 -8.19
CA ALA A 296 -20.39 1.00 -9.57
C ALA A 296 -21.35 2.19 -9.83
N THR A 297 -21.35 3.32 -9.10
CA THR A 297 -22.12 4.51 -9.57
C THR A 297 -21.51 5.90 -9.28
N SER A 298 -20.18 6.04 -9.19
CA SER A 298 -19.52 7.37 -9.22
C SER A 298 -18.86 7.68 -10.59
N HIS A 299 -19.58 7.39 -11.67
CA HIS A 299 -18.99 7.24 -13.01
C HIS A 299 -18.60 8.56 -13.73
N SER A 300 -19.02 9.74 -13.27
CA SER A 300 -18.75 11.01 -13.99
C SER A 300 -17.47 11.74 -13.55
N PHE A 301 -17.17 11.77 -12.24
CA PHE A 301 -15.94 12.37 -11.73
C PHE A 301 -14.75 11.41 -11.91
N TRP A 302 -14.97 10.12 -11.64
CA TRP A 302 -13.93 9.11 -11.70
C TRP A 302 -13.49 8.73 -13.11
N LYS A 303 -14.32 8.89 -14.16
CA LYS A 303 -13.84 8.75 -15.55
C LYS A 303 -12.76 9.77 -15.91
N LYS A 304 -12.77 10.97 -15.31
CA LYS A 304 -11.70 11.97 -15.44
C LYS A 304 -10.45 11.61 -14.63
N VAL A 305 -10.62 10.94 -13.49
CA VAL A 305 -9.53 10.42 -12.62
C VAL A 305 -9.01 9.04 -13.12
N LEU A 306 -9.75 8.33 -13.97
CA LEU A 306 -9.32 7.07 -14.59
C LEU A 306 -8.13 7.29 -15.54
N TYR A 307 -8.04 8.46 -16.17
CA TYR A 307 -6.83 8.90 -16.89
C TYR A 307 -5.63 9.13 -15.95
N SER A 308 -5.86 9.42 -14.66
CA SER A 308 -4.78 9.63 -13.68
C SER A 308 -4.23 8.34 -13.10
N HIS A 309 -4.92 7.20 -13.16
CA HIS A 309 -4.39 5.92 -12.65
C HIS A 309 -3.06 5.56 -13.35
N ARG A 310 -3.04 5.57 -14.69
CA ARG A 310 -1.82 5.29 -15.47
C ARG A 310 -0.70 6.28 -15.16
N TYR A 311 -1.04 7.54 -14.91
CA TYR A 311 -0.10 8.58 -14.54
C TYR A 311 0.50 8.35 -13.14
N ILE A 312 -0.33 8.03 -12.15
CA ILE A 312 0.08 7.71 -10.78
C ILE A 312 0.98 6.47 -10.77
N TYR A 313 0.60 5.38 -11.45
CA TYR A 313 1.45 4.19 -11.58
C TYR A 313 2.77 4.49 -12.30
N SER A 314 2.76 5.32 -13.35
CA SER A 314 3.98 5.73 -14.05
C SER A 314 4.93 6.50 -13.13
N LEU A 315 4.40 7.37 -12.28
CA LEU A 315 5.18 8.12 -11.29
C LEU A 315 5.71 7.22 -10.17
N ILE A 316 4.95 6.23 -9.72
CA ILE A 316 5.41 5.22 -8.77
C ILE A 316 6.57 4.41 -9.37
N ILE A 317 6.44 3.95 -10.62
CA ILE A 317 7.51 3.22 -11.33
C ILE A 317 8.75 4.09 -11.50
N LEU A 318 8.59 5.36 -11.87
CA LEU A 318 9.71 6.30 -11.98
C LEU A 318 10.40 6.49 -10.61
N CYS A 319 9.63 6.64 -9.53
CA CYS A 319 10.16 6.73 -8.18
C CYS A 319 10.93 5.45 -7.78
N LEU A 320 10.42 4.27 -8.14
CA LEU A 320 11.10 2.99 -7.94
C LEU A 320 12.45 2.94 -8.67
N ILE A 321 12.49 3.31 -9.95
CA ILE A 321 13.73 3.34 -10.74
C ILE A 321 14.75 4.28 -10.10
N LEU A 322 14.33 5.49 -9.69
CA LEU A 322 15.21 6.47 -9.04
C LEU A 322 15.73 5.97 -7.69
N ASN A 323 14.90 5.32 -6.89
CA ASN A 323 15.33 4.70 -5.63
C ASN A 323 16.39 3.62 -5.87
N CYS A 324 16.15 2.71 -6.82
CA CYS A 324 17.12 1.66 -7.17
C CYS A 324 18.45 2.29 -7.63
N LEU A 325 18.41 3.29 -8.51
CA LEU A 325 19.62 3.98 -8.98
C LEU A 325 20.40 4.64 -7.83
N LEU A 326 19.72 5.34 -6.92
CA LEU A 326 20.36 6.00 -5.76
C LEU A 326 20.96 4.98 -4.76
N LEU A 327 20.29 3.85 -4.55
CA LEU A 327 20.79 2.75 -3.71
C LEU A 327 22.00 2.06 -4.33
N THR A 328 21.93 1.71 -5.62
CA THR A 328 23.03 1.06 -6.35
C THR A 328 24.28 1.95 -6.36
N TYR A 329 24.09 3.26 -6.57
CA TYR A 329 25.19 4.23 -6.52
C TYR A 329 25.90 4.24 -5.16
N ARG A 330 25.16 4.08 -4.06
CA ARG A 330 25.71 4.12 -2.71
C ARG A 330 26.51 2.87 -2.33
N PHE A 331 26.29 1.75 -3.01
CA PHE A 331 27.00 0.49 -2.77
C PHE A 331 28.21 0.29 -3.69
N LEU A 332 28.16 0.84 -4.91
CA LEU A 332 29.31 0.84 -5.79
C LEU A 332 30.42 1.73 -5.18
N PRO A 333 31.70 1.33 -5.23
CA PRO A 333 32.84 2.15 -4.83
C PRO A 333 33.10 3.25 -5.87
N TYR A 334 32.05 3.96 -6.24
CA TYR A 334 32.07 5.03 -7.21
C TYR A 334 32.15 6.35 -6.45
N ARG A 335 33.35 6.92 -6.48
CA ARG A 335 33.67 8.22 -5.87
C ARG A 335 33.03 9.33 -6.71
N SER A 336 31.70 9.46 -6.68
CA SER A 336 31.06 10.63 -7.30
C SER A 336 31.55 11.87 -6.57
N ARG A 337 31.80 12.93 -7.35
CA ARG A 337 32.35 14.19 -6.85
C ARG A 337 31.27 15.07 -6.21
N ILE A 338 30.01 14.60 -6.18
CA ILE A 338 28.88 15.35 -5.63
C ILE A 338 28.72 14.95 -4.16
N PRO A 339 28.94 15.86 -3.20
CA PRO A 339 28.67 15.59 -1.80
C PRO A 339 27.15 15.52 -1.58
N SER A 340 26.59 14.31 -1.73
CA SER A 340 25.15 14.01 -1.61
C SER A 340 24.57 14.34 -0.22
N ALA A 341 25.42 14.62 0.77
CA ALA A 341 25.00 14.94 2.13
C ALA A 341 24.73 16.44 2.40
N GLN A 342 25.05 17.35 1.47
CA GLN A 342 24.94 18.80 1.69
C GLN A 342 24.27 19.55 0.53
N ILE A 343 22.94 19.50 0.49
CA ILE A 343 22.09 20.18 -0.53
C ILE A 343 22.36 21.70 -0.60
N VAL A 344 22.62 22.35 0.53
CA VAL A 344 22.92 23.80 0.59
C VAL A 344 24.28 24.11 -0.06
N VAL A 345 25.24 23.19 0.03
CA VAL A 345 26.56 23.34 -0.59
C VAL A 345 26.47 23.12 -2.10
N ILE A 346 25.65 22.17 -2.57
CA ILE A 346 25.36 21.97 -3.99
C ILE A 346 24.75 23.25 -4.61
N TRP A 347 23.79 23.88 -3.92
CA TRP A 347 23.16 25.10 -4.43
C TRP A 347 24.12 26.31 -4.42
N LYS A 348 25.00 26.38 -3.41
CA LYS A 348 26.02 27.44 -3.28
C LYS A 348 27.15 27.27 -4.31
N GLU A 349 27.54 26.05 -4.63
CA GLU A 349 28.61 25.70 -5.57
C GLU A 349 28.12 25.36 -6.98
N ARG A 350 26.84 25.64 -7.30
CA ARG A 350 26.25 25.30 -8.61
C ARG A 350 27.06 25.83 -9.80
N LYS A 351 27.66 27.02 -9.67
CA LYS A 351 28.47 27.64 -10.74
C LYS A 351 29.80 26.91 -10.92
N THR A 352 30.41 26.43 -9.84
CA THR A 352 31.67 25.68 -9.85
C THR A 352 31.47 24.27 -10.40
N ILE A 353 30.38 23.59 -10.00
CA ILE A 353 30.00 22.28 -10.53
C ILE A 353 29.68 22.38 -12.03
N TRP A 354 28.88 23.37 -12.44
CA TRP A 354 28.56 23.59 -13.85
C TRP A 354 29.79 23.94 -14.70
N LYS A 355 30.71 24.72 -14.15
CA LYS A 355 31.97 25.07 -14.81
C LYS A 355 32.86 23.83 -14.97
N SER A 356 33.01 23.02 -13.92
CA SER A 356 33.75 21.75 -13.99
C SER A 356 33.15 20.78 -15.03
N PHE A 357 31.82 20.68 -15.10
CA PHE A 357 31.13 19.85 -16.07
C PHE A 357 31.33 20.36 -17.51
N LYS A 358 31.19 21.68 -17.69
CA LYS A 358 31.45 22.33 -18.98
C LYS A 358 32.90 22.15 -19.42
N ASP A 359 33.85 22.23 -18.49
CA ASP A 359 35.28 22.07 -18.76
C ASP A 359 35.63 20.61 -19.12
N GLU A 360 34.99 19.60 -18.51
CA GLU A 360 35.17 18.20 -18.89
C GLU A 360 34.52 17.85 -20.23
N VAL A 361 33.31 18.35 -20.51
CA VAL A 361 32.66 18.17 -21.82
C VAL A 361 33.46 18.88 -22.92
N CYS A 362 33.88 20.14 -22.68
CA CYS A 362 34.75 20.88 -23.59
C CYS A 362 36.10 20.18 -23.78
N GLY A 363 36.71 19.68 -22.70
CA GLY A 363 37.97 18.95 -22.74
C GLY A 363 37.88 17.65 -23.55
N ALA A 364 36.81 16.88 -23.36
CA ALA A 364 36.53 15.67 -24.12
C ALA A 364 36.27 15.98 -25.61
N THR A 365 35.56 17.07 -25.92
CA THR A 365 35.37 17.50 -27.33
C THR A 365 36.64 18.07 -27.96
N ARG A 366 37.51 18.74 -27.19
CA ARG A 366 38.77 19.32 -27.70
C ARG A 366 39.84 18.27 -27.97
N LEU A 367 39.87 17.19 -27.19
CA LEU A 367 40.75 16.04 -27.43
C LEU A 367 40.39 15.28 -28.72
N VAL A 368 39.13 15.39 -29.17
CA VAL A 368 38.64 14.82 -30.44
C VAL A 368 38.98 15.73 -31.64
N SER A 369 39.22 17.02 -31.42
CA SER A 369 39.44 18.01 -32.48
C SER A 369 40.91 18.40 -32.71
N SER A 370 41.88 17.73 -32.08
CA SER A 370 43.29 17.92 -32.42
C SER A 370 43.72 16.83 -33.40
N PRO A 371 43.85 17.10 -34.71
CA PRO A 371 44.57 16.22 -35.61
C PRO A 371 46.01 16.22 -35.14
N GLY A 372 46.63 15.04 -35.02
CA GLY A 372 48.07 14.94 -34.86
C GLY A 372 48.74 15.62 -36.04
N ASP A 373 49.40 16.73 -35.77
CA ASP A 373 50.36 17.37 -36.64
C ASP A 373 51.57 16.43 -36.73
N ASN A 374 51.66 15.67 -37.82
CA ASN A 374 52.86 15.01 -38.28
C ASN A 374 52.79 15.03 -39.80
N GLY A 375 53.65 15.82 -40.43
CA GLY A 375 53.79 15.91 -41.87
C GLY A 375 54.32 14.61 -42.47
N GLU A 376 53.85 14.27 -43.68
CA GLU A 376 54.65 14.05 -44.89
C GLU A 376 53.79 13.46 -46.03
N GLU A 377 53.96 14.10 -47.19
CA GLU A 377 53.78 13.65 -48.58
C GLU A 377 52.42 13.24 -49.17
N ALA A 378 52.26 13.70 -50.41
CA ALA A 378 51.07 13.65 -51.25
C ALA A 378 50.97 12.33 -52.03
N GLY A 379 49.73 11.84 -52.19
CA GLY A 379 49.35 10.83 -53.18
C GLY A 379 47.83 10.76 -53.30
N PRO A 380 47.24 10.86 -54.51
CA PRO A 380 45.80 10.91 -54.66
C PRO A 380 45.22 9.50 -54.77
N THR A 381 44.10 9.24 -54.10
CA THR A 381 42.89 8.61 -54.68
C THR A 381 41.91 8.10 -53.61
N ASN A 382 40.64 8.18 -53.99
CA ASN A 382 39.44 7.59 -53.41
C ASN A 382 38.79 8.26 -52.19
N GLU A 383 37.83 9.12 -52.56
CA GLU A 383 36.65 9.47 -51.78
C GLU A 383 35.89 8.25 -51.24
N LYS A 384 35.19 8.49 -50.13
CA LYS A 384 34.27 7.61 -49.39
C LYS A 384 34.96 6.74 -48.34
N THR A 385 35.32 7.37 -47.20
CA THR A 385 34.91 6.95 -45.84
C THR A 385 35.55 7.80 -44.71
N PRO A 386 35.25 9.11 -44.57
CA PRO A 386 35.71 9.87 -43.40
C PRO A 386 34.81 9.70 -42.16
N VAL A 387 33.57 9.23 -42.31
CA VAL A 387 32.58 9.18 -41.22
C VAL A 387 32.81 7.98 -40.28
N TRP A 388 33.18 6.82 -40.82
CA TRP A 388 33.26 5.58 -40.04
C TRP A 388 34.52 5.50 -39.15
N ARG A 389 35.66 6.07 -39.59
CA ARG A 389 36.84 6.24 -38.72
C ARG A 389 36.61 7.28 -37.62
N ARG A 390 35.86 8.35 -37.90
CA ARG A 390 35.49 9.38 -36.91
C ARG A 390 34.55 8.82 -35.83
N MET A 391 33.68 7.88 -36.18
CA MET A 391 32.78 7.19 -35.24
C MET A 391 33.50 6.14 -34.37
N ARG A 392 34.57 5.49 -34.88
CA ARG A 392 35.36 4.51 -34.13
C ARG A 392 36.19 5.14 -33.00
N HIS A 393 36.55 6.42 -33.11
CA HIS A 393 37.26 7.15 -32.05
C HIS A 393 36.32 7.67 -30.94
N LEU A 394 35.05 7.93 -31.26
CA LEU A 394 33.98 8.19 -30.28
C LEU A 394 33.64 6.94 -29.44
N LEU A 395 34.00 5.75 -29.91
CA LEU A 395 33.91 4.46 -29.20
C LEU A 395 35.18 4.09 -28.40
N SER A 396 36.10 5.03 -28.19
CA SER A 396 37.21 4.84 -27.25
C SER A 396 36.66 4.58 -25.85
N ARG A 397 37.03 3.44 -25.23
CA ARG A 397 36.63 3.05 -23.86
C ARG A 397 36.78 4.17 -22.83
N ARG A 398 37.71 5.11 -23.06
CA ARG A 398 37.93 6.28 -22.19
C ARG A 398 36.83 7.35 -22.34
N PHE A 399 36.40 7.65 -23.56
CA PHE A 399 35.30 8.60 -23.80
C PHE A 399 33.96 8.04 -23.29
N LEU A 400 33.71 6.74 -23.54
CA LEU A 400 32.53 6.05 -23.02
C LEU A 400 32.52 6.08 -21.49
N GLY A 401 33.66 5.85 -20.83
CA GLY A 401 33.79 5.96 -19.37
C GLY A 401 33.44 7.35 -18.85
N SER A 402 34.06 8.40 -19.39
CA SER A 402 33.79 9.79 -18.96
C SER A 402 32.36 10.25 -19.23
N PHE A 403 31.77 9.84 -20.35
CA PHE A 403 30.36 10.12 -20.65
C PHE A 403 29.42 9.39 -19.68
N LEU A 404 29.73 8.15 -19.31
CA LEU A 404 28.97 7.39 -18.32
C LEU A 404 29.04 8.03 -16.93
N HIS A 405 30.22 8.52 -16.52
CA HIS A 405 30.40 9.31 -15.29
C HIS A 405 29.48 10.54 -15.27
N VAL A 406 29.49 11.32 -16.36
CA VAL A 406 28.66 12.52 -16.54
C VAL A 406 27.16 12.18 -16.47
N LEU A 407 26.75 11.10 -17.13
CA LEU A 407 25.35 10.67 -17.17
C LEU A 407 24.88 10.22 -15.77
N VAL A 408 25.73 9.51 -15.03
CA VAL A 408 25.46 9.10 -13.65
C VAL A 408 25.32 10.32 -12.73
N ASP A 409 26.25 11.28 -12.79
CA ASP A 409 26.20 12.49 -11.97
C ASP A 409 24.94 13.34 -12.29
N ALA A 410 24.56 13.43 -13.57
CA ALA A 410 23.32 14.08 -13.99
C ALA A 410 22.06 13.34 -13.50
N ALA A 411 22.06 12.00 -13.53
CA ALA A 411 20.94 11.19 -13.03
C ALA A 411 20.77 11.31 -11.50
N ILE A 412 21.89 11.40 -10.75
CA ILE A 412 21.86 11.65 -9.30
C ILE A 412 21.27 13.02 -9.00
N LEU A 413 21.72 14.07 -9.71
CA LEU A 413 21.19 15.42 -9.55
C LEU A 413 19.68 15.48 -9.86
N PHE A 414 19.26 14.82 -10.94
CA PHE A 414 17.86 14.69 -11.29
C PHE A 414 17.07 13.96 -10.20
N GLY A 415 17.58 12.85 -9.68
CA GLY A 415 16.96 12.10 -8.58
C GLY A 415 16.77 12.94 -7.33
N ILE A 416 17.75 13.76 -6.96
CA ILE A 416 17.67 14.68 -5.81
C ILE A 416 16.60 15.77 -6.05
N LEU A 417 16.56 16.37 -7.24
CA LEU A 417 15.56 17.39 -7.58
C LEU A 417 14.15 16.81 -7.63
N PHE A 418 13.99 15.64 -8.25
CA PHE A 418 12.74 14.91 -8.29
C PHE A 418 12.26 14.53 -6.88
N SER A 419 13.17 14.06 -6.04
CA SER A 419 12.91 13.75 -4.63
C SER A 419 12.42 14.95 -3.83
N MET A 420 13.00 16.12 -4.09
CA MET A 420 12.66 17.34 -3.36
C MET A 420 11.31 17.92 -3.77
N ILE A 421 11.00 17.91 -5.07
CA ILE A 421 9.85 18.63 -5.62
C ILE A 421 8.71 17.66 -5.89
N VAL A 422 8.94 16.64 -6.72
CA VAL A 422 7.86 15.79 -7.24
C VAL A 422 7.42 14.77 -6.21
N SER A 423 8.36 14.14 -5.50
CA SER A 423 8.05 13.05 -4.57
C SER A 423 7.01 13.41 -3.48
N PRO A 424 7.08 14.55 -2.78
CA PRO A 424 6.08 14.91 -1.78
C PRO A 424 4.67 15.07 -2.37
N PHE A 425 4.55 15.70 -3.54
CA PHE A 425 3.26 15.82 -4.21
C PHE A 425 2.72 14.47 -4.67
N THR A 426 3.58 13.56 -5.13
CA THR A 426 3.14 12.21 -5.51
C THR A 426 2.66 11.40 -4.32
N ILE A 427 3.29 11.53 -3.15
CA ILE A 427 2.87 10.87 -1.92
C ILE A 427 1.48 11.37 -1.51
N VAL A 428 1.28 12.69 -1.47
CA VAL A 428 -0.02 13.28 -1.08
C VAL A 428 -1.11 12.89 -2.08
N ALA A 429 -0.85 13.00 -3.39
CA ALA A 429 -1.80 12.62 -4.41
C ALA A 429 -2.18 11.14 -4.34
N PHE A 430 -1.20 10.25 -4.08
CA PHE A 430 -1.44 8.83 -3.90
C PHE A 430 -2.29 8.54 -2.66
N VAL A 431 -1.94 9.12 -1.50
CA VAL A 431 -2.69 8.93 -0.24
C VAL A 431 -4.13 9.42 -0.38
N VAL A 432 -4.35 10.59 -0.99
CA VAL A 432 -5.70 11.10 -1.23
C VAL A 432 -6.47 10.16 -2.15
N TRP A 433 -5.86 9.72 -3.25
CA TRP A 433 -6.51 8.82 -4.20
C TRP A 433 -6.92 7.48 -3.56
N ILE A 434 -6.00 6.83 -2.85
CA ILE A 434 -6.25 5.51 -2.26
C ILE A 434 -7.20 5.58 -1.05
N GLU A 435 -7.19 6.64 -0.24
CA GLU A 435 -8.15 6.78 0.86
C GLU A 435 -9.57 7.05 0.36
N ILE A 436 -9.74 7.77 -0.75
CA ILE A 436 -11.08 7.91 -1.33
C ILE A 436 -11.57 6.55 -1.86
N GLN A 437 -10.68 5.75 -2.47
CA GLN A 437 -11.01 4.39 -2.87
C GLN A 437 -11.48 3.56 -1.68
N ILE A 438 -10.69 3.51 -0.60
CA ILE A 438 -11.01 2.74 0.61
C ILE A 438 -12.26 3.27 1.34
N SER A 439 -12.53 4.58 1.28
CA SER A 439 -13.73 5.14 1.90
C SER A 439 -15.03 4.68 1.24
N ASN A 440 -14.95 4.21 -0.01
CA ASN A 440 -16.09 3.60 -0.70
C ASN A 440 -16.24 2.10 -0.37
N ASP A 441 -15.26 1.48 0.30
CA ASP A 441 -15.25 0.04 0.62
C ASP A 441 -16.06 -0.30 1.89
N GLY A 442 -17.00 0.57 2.28
CA GLY A 442 -17.93 0.39 3.41
C GLY A 442 -17.29 0.33 4.81
N PRO A 443 -18.09 0.09 5.87
CA PRO A 443 -17.65 0.20 7.25
C PRO A 443 -16.72 -0.96 7.67
N SER A 444 -15.73 -0.62 8.49
CA SER A 444 -14.81 -1.58 9.09
C SER A 444 -15.44 -2.25 10.32
N GLU A 445 -16.00 -3.44 10.15
CA GLU A 445 -16.51 -4.22 11.27
C GLU A 445 -15.78 -5.56 11.33
N GLU A 446 -14.78 -5.65 12.20
CA GLU A 446 -14.16 -6.92 12.55
C GLU A 446 -13.99 -7.08 14.04
N THR A 447 -14.20 -8.31 14.51
CA THR A 447 -13.78 -8.67 15.86
C THR A 447 -12.25 -8.65 15.93
N PRO A 448 -11.64 -8.09 16.99
CA PRO A 448 -10.18 -7.95 17.13
C PRO A 448 -9.40 -9.28 17.22
N SER A 449 -10.05 -10.43 17.01
CA SER A 449 -9.52 -11.77 17.24
C SER A 449 -8.82 -12.43 16.05
N GLN A 450 -8.68 -11.75 14.91
CA GLN A 450 -8.19 -12.35 13.67
C GLN A 450 -6.81 -11.79 13.25
N VAL A 451 -6.75 -10.92 12.24
CA VAL A 451 -5.50 -10.36 11.69
C VAL A 451 -4.71 -9.57 12.74
N GLY A 452 -5.40 -8.96 13.72
CA GLY A 452 -4.77 -8.29 14.85
C GLY A 452 -3.83 -9.18 15.67
N GLN A 453 -4.11 -10.49 15.79
CA GLN A 453 -3.35 -11.36 16.71
C GLN A 453 -1.92 -11.64 16.24
N TRP A 454 -1.68 -11.79 14.93
CA TRP A 454 -0.35 -12.09 14.40
C TRP A 454 0.40 -10.82 13.95
N ALA A 455 -0.30 -9.72 13.66
CA ALA A 455 0.36 -8.49 13.24
C ALA A 455 1.17 -7.82 14.37
N TYR A 456 0.67 -7.79 15.62
CA TYR A 456 1.43 -7.27 16.76
C TYR A 456 2.75 -8.02 17.04
N PRO A 457 2.79 -9.37 17.13
CA PRO A 457 4.05 -10.08 17.32
C PRO A 457 5.00 -9.91 16.13
N THR A 458 4.49 -9.81 14.89
CA THR A 458 5.34 -9.52 13.73
C THR A 458 5.96 -8.12 13.82
N SER A 459 5.20 -7.09 14.19
CA SER A 459 5.73 -5.74 14.44
C SER A 459 6.80 -5.75 15.53
N LEU A 460 6.55 -6.45 16.64
CA LEU A 460 7.52 -6.62 17.72
C LEU A 460 8.79 -7.34 17.25
N ALA A 461 8.66 -8.39 16.45
CA ALA A 461 9.79 -9.13 15.90
C ALA A 461 10.67 -8.23 15.01
N LEU A 462 10.06 -7.41 14.14
CA LEU A 462 10.79 -6.43 13.31
C LEU A 462 11.56 -5.41 14.15
N LEU A 463 10.97 -4.94 15.26
CA LEU A 463 11.63 -4.05 16.20
C LEU A 463 12.81 -4.72 16.90
N VAL A 464 12.65 -5.97 17.35
CA VAL A 464 13.71 -6.75 18.00
C VAL A 464 14.87 -7.02 17.03
N ILE A 465 14.58 -7.38 15.78
CA ILE A 465 15.60 -7.55 14.72
C ILE A 465 16.34 -6.23 14.49
N SER A 466 15.62 -5.12 14.41
CA SER A 466 16.22 -3.79 14.22
C SER A 466 17.15 -3.41 15.39
N ALA A 467 16.71 -3.65 16.63
CA ALA A 467 17.51 -3.42 17.83
C ALA A 467 18.74 -4.34 17.90
N ALA A 468 18.61 -5.60 17.49
CA ALA A 468 19.72 -6.55 17.42
C ALA A 468 20.79 -6.06 16.42
N ILE A 469 20.40 -5.63 15.22
CA ILE A 469 21.31 -5.07 14.21
C ILE A 469 22.05 -3.84 14.75
N LEU A 470 21.35 -2.96 15.48
CA LEU A 470 21.98 -1.79 16.11
C LEU A 470 22.95 -2.19 17.22
N LYS A 471 22.65 -3.21 18.03
CA LYS A 471 23.61 -3.72 19.03
C LYS A 471 24.84 -4.36 18.39
N LEU A 472 24.69 -4.99 17.21
CA LEU A 472 25.82 -5.53 16.44
C LEU A 472 26.60 -4.45 15.67
N LYS A 473 26.26 -3.15 15.78
CA LYS A 473 26.95 -2.04 15.09
C LYS A 473 28.47 -2.14 15.22
N TYR A 474 29.00 -2.37 16.43
CA TYR A 474 30.45 -2.41 16.66
C TYR A 474 31.15 -3.63 16.04
N ARG A 475 30.43 -4.73 15.80
CA ARG A 475 30.97 -5.89 15.06
C ARG A 475 30.92 -5.69 13.55
N LEU A 476 29.95 -4.90 13.06
CA LEU A 476 29.75 -4.60 11.64
C LEU A 476 30.50 -3.35 11.17
N ALA A 477 31.00 -2.53 12.09
CA ALA A 477 31.74 -1.31 11.80
C ALA A 477 33.08 -1.62 11.14
N SER A 478 33.44 -0.84 10.11
CA SER A 478 34.77 -0.93 9.51
C SER A 478 35.83 -0.32 10.44
N SER A 479 37.08 -0.78 10.35
CA SER A 479 38.20 -0.23 11.14
C SER A 479 38.35 1.29 10.98
N VAL A 480 38.11 1.80 9.77
CA VAL A 480 38.15 3.25 9.46
C VAL A 480 37.01 4.02 10.14
N GLU A 481 35.83 3.42 10.24
CA GLU A 481 34.67 4.02 10.91
C GLU A 481 34.87 4.05 12.43
N LEU A 482 35.44 2.96 12.98
CA LEU A 482 35.81 2.87 14.39
C LEU A 482 36.84 3.96 14.76
N GLU A 483 37.88 4.14 13.95
CA GLU A 483 38.92 5.16 14.17
C GLU A 483 38.36 6.58 14.12
N ARG A 484 37.39 6.82 13.21
CA ARG A 484 36.71 8.12 13.10
C ARG A 484 35.82 8.42 14.28
N GLU A 485 35.10 7.42 14.81
CA GLU A 485 34.31 7.59 16.03
C GLU A 485 35.21 7.80 17.26
N ILE A 486 36.30 7.02 17.39
CA ILE A 486 37.27 7.17 18.49
C ILE A 486 37.88 8.58 18.49
N SER A 487 38.29 9.09 17.32
CA SER A 487 38.84 10.45 17.21
C SER A 487 37.81 11.53 17.54
N ALA A 488 36.57 11.40 17.07
CA ALA A 488 35.49 12.33 17.41
C ALA A 488 35.15 12.33 18.92
N LEU A 489 35.11 11.14 19.55
CA LEU A 489 34.90 11.00 20.99
C LEU A 489 36.03 11.63 21.80
N LYS A 490 37.30 11.41 21.40
CA LYS A 490 38.46 12.07 22.03
C LYS A 490 38.35 13.59 21.95
N GLN A 491 37.95 14.12 20.80
CA GLN A 491 37.78 15.56 20.61
C GLN A 491 36.66 16.12 21.52
N HIS A 492 35.52 15.42 21.59
CA HIS A 492 34.42 15.82 22.46
C HIS A 492 34.78 15.75 23.96
N LEU A 493 35.54 14.74 24.37
CA LEU A 493 36.02 14.60 25.74
C LEU A 493 36.97 15.75 26.10
N GLY A 494 37.87 16.14 25.18
CA GLY A 494 38.71 17.32 25.33
C GLY A 494 37.93 18.64 25.44
N ASP A 495 36.83 18.80 24.70
CA ASP A 495 35.96 19.98 24.82
C ASP A 495 35.24 20.03 26.18
N LEU A 496 34.79 18.88 26.68
CA LEU A 496 34.18 18.76 28.01
C LEU A 496 35.18 19.05 29.14
N GLU A 497 36.43 18.59 28.99
CA GLU A 497 37.51 18.93 29.92
C GLU A 497 37.78 20.43 29.95
N LYS A 498 37.88 21.08 28.78
CA LYS A 498 38.00 22.56 28.71
C LYS A 498 36.83 23.29 29.35
N MET A 499 35.60 22.82 29.14
CA MET A 499 34.42 23.40 29.80
C MET A 499 34.47 23.23 31.32
N LYS A 500 34.94 22.07 31.80
CA LYS A 500 35.14 21.82 33.24
C LYS A 500 36.18 22.76 33.81
N GLU A 501 37.34 22.90 33.15
CA GLU A 501 38.43 23.78 33.57
C GLU A 501 38.01 25.26 33.62
N ALA A 502 37.32 25.74 32.58
CA ALA A 502 36.77 27.10 32.54
C ALA A 502 35.78 27.36 33.68
N ARG A 503 34.96 26.36 34.04
CA ARG A 503 33.99 26.46 35.14
C ARG A 503 34.69 26.45 36.51
N SER A 504 35.70 25.60 36.70
CA SER A 504 36.51 25.59 37.92
C SER A 504 37.35 26.86 38.11
N GLY A 505 37.85 27.46 37.02
CA GLY A 505 38.58 28.74 37.06
C GLY A 505 37.69 29.95 37.38
N SER A 506 36.40 29.92 37.01
CA SER A 506 35.45 30.98 37.40
C SER A 506 35.03 30.90 38.87
N GLY A 507 35.03 29.70 39.46
CA GLY A 507 34.67 29.49 40.87
C GLY A 507 35.74 30.00 41.84
N SER A 508 37.03 29.90 41.47
CA SER A 508 38.15 30.41 42.27
C SER A 508 38.30 31.93 42.20
N ALA A 509 37.91 32.58 41.10
CA ALA A 509 37.92 34.04 40.98
C ALA A 509 36.84 34.75 41.82
N HIS A 510 35.76 34.05 42.20
CA HIS A 510 34.71 34.62 43.05
C HIS A 510 35.00 34.53 44.55
N GLN A 511 36.02 33.75 44.94
CA GLN A 511 36.39 33.52 46.33
C GLN A 511 37.57 34.39 46.82
N THR A 512 38.28 35.05 45.90
CA THR A 512 39.36 36.02 46.20
C THR A 512 38.91 37.49 46.21
N SER A 513 37.62 37.77 45.96
CA SER A 513 37.02 39.11 46.04
C SER A 513 35.98 39.21 47.16
N LYS A 514 36.29 38.67 48.35
CA LYS A 514 35.50 38.89 49.57
C LYS A 514 36.39 39.29 50.73
#